data_AF-A0A519XUM2-F1
#
_entry.id   AF-A0A519XUM2-F1
#
_cell.length_a   1.000
_cell.length_b   1.000
_cell.length_c   1.000
_cell.angle_alpha   90.00
_cell.angle_beta   90.00
_cell.angle_gamma   90.00
#
_symmetry.space_group_name_H-M   'P 1'
#
loop_
_entity.id
_entity.type
_entity.pdbx_description
1 polymer ?
#
loop_
_entity_poly.entity_id
_entity_poly.type
_entity_poly.pdbx_seq_one_letter_code
_entity_poly.pdbx_strand_id
1 'polypeptide(L)'
;MKNLKPWLVAALAYLMYQPARAQNPFITNQFTADPTARVFGDRVYVYPSHDIPCGPGRGKIGWFCMEDYHVFSSANLTDWTDHGVIVTQNKVPWVQPNSYSMWAPDCVLRNGKYYFYFPTTPRDTSQGKGFRIGVAVADKPTGPFVPKPAPIAGVRGID
;
A
#
# COMPACT_ATOMS: atom_id res chain seq x y z
N MET A 1 -56.38 -6.25 20.59
CA MET A 1 -55.09 -6.15 19.87
C MET A 1 -55.06 -7.27 18.83
N LYS A 2 -54.89 -6.97 17.54
CA LYS A 2 -54.90 -8.00 16.48
C LYS A 2 -53.53 -8.68 16.44
N ASN A 3 -53.49 -9.99 16.68
CA ASN A 3 -52.25 -10.77 16.64
C ASN A 3 -51.66 -10.74 15.23
N LEU A 4 -50.43 -10.25 15.11
CA LEU A 4 -49.70 -10.27 13.85
C LEU A 4 -49.49 -11.73 13.44
N LYS A 5 -49.86 -12.09 12.20
CA LYS A 5 -49.78 -13.48 11.76
C LYS A 5 -48.29 -13.89 11.67
N PRO A 6 -47.90 -15.08 12.14
CA PRO A 6 -46.49 -15.49 12.22
C PRO A 6 -45.77 -15.50 10.86
N TRP A 7 -46.50 -15.70 9.76
CA TRP A 7 -45.94 -15.62 8.41
C TRP A 7 -45.56 -14.20 7.98
N LEU A 8 -46.22 -13.16 8.50
CA LEU A 8 -45.83 -11.76 8.28
C LEU A 8 -44.51 -11.45 8.96
N VAL A 9 -44.29 -12.00 10.16
CA VAL A 9 -43.03 -11.86 10.91
C VAL A 9 -41.89 -12.58 10.19
N ALA A 10 -42.13 -13.79 9.68
CA ALA A 10 -41.13 -14.55 8.92
C ALA A 10 -40.76 -13.87 7.59
N ALA A 11 -41.74 -13.33 6.86
CA ALA A 11 -41.50 -12.58 5.63
C ALA A 11 -40.69 -11.29 5.88
N LEU A 12 -41.01 -10.56 6.97
CA LEU A 12 -40.25 -9.39 7.40
C LEU A 12 -38.81 -9.73 7.80
N ALA A 13 -38.61 -10.83 8.55
CA ALA A 13 -37.28 -11.31 8.91
C ALA A 13 -36.45 -11.72 7.68
N TYR A 14 -37.06 -12.35 6.68
CA TYR A 14 -36.40 -12.71 5.43
C TYR A 14 -36.04 -11.47 4.59
N LEU A 15 -36.90 -10.45 4.55
CA LEU A 15 -36.61 -9.18 3.88
C LEU A 15 -35.50 -8.38 4.57
N MET A 16 -35.40 -8.48 5.90
CA MET A 16 -34.30 -7.90 6.70
C MET A 16 -32.99 -8.68 6.60
N TYR A 17 -33.02 -9.94 6.14
CA TYR A 17 -31.82 -10.74 5.88
C TYR A 17 -31.27 -10.45 4.48
N GLN A 18 -30.75 -9.23 4.29
CA GLN A 18 -29.89 -8.94 3.14
C GLN A 18 -28.45 -9.20 3.56
N PRO A 19 -27.76 -10.24 3.02
CA PRO A 19 -26.33 -10.40 3.30
C PRO A 19 -25.61 -9.13 2.84
N ALA A 20 -24.88 -8.49 3.75
CA ALA A 20 -24.04 -7.36 3.40
C ALA A 20 -23.04 -7.82 2.33
N ARG A 21 -23.17 -7.29 1.11
CA ARG A 21 -22.18 -7.52 0.06
C ARG A 21 -21.09 -6.47 0.22
N ALA A 22 -20.03 -6.82 0.94
CA ALA A 22 -18.80 -6.05 0.86
C ALA A 22 -18.27 -6.10 -0.57
N GLN A 23 -17.67 -5.01 -1.05
CA GLN A 23 -16.95 -5.03 -2.31
C GLN A 23 -15.71 -5.92 -2.16
N ASN A 24 -15.48 -6.76 -3.19
CA ASN A 24 -14.27 -7.56 -3.36
C ASN A 24 -13.02 -6.66 -3.41
N PRO A 25 -11.82 -7.22 -3.22
CA PRO A 25 -10.57 -6.48 -3.39
C PRO A 25 -10.58 -5.69 -4.72
N PHE A 26 -10.29 -4.40 -4.66
CA PHE A 26 -10.28 -3.51 -5.84
C PHE A 26 -9.04 -3.69 -6.73
N ILE A 27 -8.06 -4.44 -6.23
CA ILE A 27 -6.90 -4.95 -6.97
C ILE A 27 -6.94 -6.47 -6.85
N THR A 28 -7.06 -7.18 -7.97
CA THR A 28 -7.34 -8.63 -8.00
C THR A 28 -6.23 -9.47 -8.60
N ASN A 29 -5.24 -8.84 -9.23
CA ASN A 29 -4.15 -9.52 -9.95
C ASN A 29 -2.85 -9.64 -9.11
N GLN A 30 -2.77 -8.98 -7.96
CA GLN A 30 -1.64 -9.01 -7.04
C GLN A 30 -2.12 -8.77 -5.60
N PHE A 31 -1.30 -9.13 -4.61
CA PHE A 31 -1.62 -8.90 -3.21
C PHE A 31 -1.17 -7.51 -2.80
N THR A 32 -2.07 -6.75 -2.19
CA THR A 32 -1.82 -5.38 -1.75
C THR A 32 -2.29 -5.18 -0.31
N ALA A 33 -1.54 -4.38 0.44
CA ALA A 33 -1.83 -4.04 1.83
C ALA A 33 -1.53 -2.56 2.09
N ASP A 34 -1.90 -2.07 3.27
CA ASP A 34 -1.55 -0.74 3.77
C ASP A 34 -1.84 0.41 2.79
N PRO A 35 -3.08 0.52 2.26
CA PRO A 35 -3.38 1.45 1.19
C PRO A 35 -3.36 2.90 1.69
N THR A 36 -2.44 3.71 1.17
CA THR A 36 -2.56 5.17 1.26
C THR A 36 -3.26 5.73 0.03
N ALA A 37 -4.46 6.28 0.22
CA ALA A 37 -5.23 6.93 -0.84
C ALA A 37 -5.00 8.45 -0.88
N ARG A 38 -4.79 8.99 -2.08
CA ARG A 38 -4.59 10.42 -2.35
C ARG A 38 -5.42 10.87 -3.54
N VAL A 39 -5.99 12.07 -3.48
CA VAL A 39 -6.60 12.70 -4.65
C VAL A 39 -5.57 13.65 -5.25
N PHE A 40 -5.17 13.39 -6.49
CA PHE A 40 -4.27 14.26 -7.25
C PHE A 40 -4.92 14.58 -8.60
N GLY A 41 -5.25 15.85 -8.83
CA GLY A 41 -6.06 16.23 -9.99
C GLY A 41 -7.47 15.66 -9.88
N ASP A 42 -7.92 14.98 -10.94
CA ASP A 42 -9.24 14.40 -11.11
C ASP A 42 -9.32 12.90 -10.77
N ARG A 43 -8.26 12.32 -10.19
CA ARG A 43 -8.16 10.89 -9.91
C ARG A 43 -7.77 10.61 -8.46
N VAL A 44 -8.22 9.44 -7.99
CA VAL A 44 -7.69 8.81 -6.78
C VAL A 44 -6.50 7.97 -7.15
N TYR A 45 -5.42 8.10 -6.39
CA TYR A 45 -4.23 7.27 -6.43
C TYR A 45 -4.12 6.47 -5.14
N VAL A 46 -3.79 5.19 -5.25
CA VAL A 46 -3.54 4.32 -4.10
C VAL A 46 -2.09 3.84 -4.16
N TYR A 47 -1.37 4.06 -3.07
CA TYR A 47 0.00 3.64 -2.83
C TYR A 47 -0.01 2.58 -1.73
N PRO A 48 -0.12 1.29 -2.08
CA PRO A 48 -0.09 0.20 -1.11
C PRO A 48 1.32 -0.41 -0.97
N SER A 49 1.52 -1.23 0.04
CA SER A 49 2.54 -2.29 0.04
C SER A 49 2.20 -3.32 -1.05
N HIS A 50 3.22 -3.92 -1.69
CA HIS A 50 3.05 -5.07 -2.60
C HIS A 50 3.51 -6.35 -1.91
N ASP A 51 2.55 -7.13 -1.41
CA ASP A 51 2.82 -8.40 -0.74
C ASP A 51 3.18 -9.48 -1.76
N ILE A 52 4.27 -10.20 -1.50
CA ILE A 52 4.71 -11.35 -2.30
C ILE A 52 4.88 -12.60 -1.43
N PRO A 53 4.70 -13.81 -1.99
CA PRO A 53 5.01 -15.03 -1.26
C PRO A 53 6.49 -15.08 -0.83
N CYS A 54 6.71 -15.37 0.44
CA CYS A 54 8.05 -15.72 0.94
C CYS A 54 8.53 -17.05 0.37
N GLY A 55 9.85 -17.26 0.33
CA GLY A 55 10.46 -18.52 -0.10
C GLY A 55 11.94 -18.61 0.25
N PRO A 56 12.63 -19.71 -0.11
CA PRO A 56 14.08 -19.81 0.06
C PRO A 56 14.80 -18.62 -0.59
N GLY A 57 15.57 -17.88 0.22
CA GLY A 57 16.26 -16.66 -0.24
C GLY A 57 15.36 -15.43 -0.46
N ARG A 58 14.06 -15.54 -0.15
CA ARG A 58 13.05 -14.49 -0.33
C ARG A 58 12.24 -14.29 0.95
N GLY A 59 12.72 -13.40 1.80
CA GLY A 59 12.05 -13.07 3.06
C GLY A 59 11.99 -14.25 4.04
N LYS A 60 11.27 -14.05 5.14
CA LYS A 60 11.07 -15.07 6.18
C LYS A 60 9.73 -15.76 5.94
N ILE A 61 9.73 -17.08 5.76
CA ILE A 61 8.50 -17.87 5.59
C ILE A 61 7.51 -17.58 6.73
N GLY A 62 6.26 -17.25 6.36
CA GLY A 62 5.20 -16.89 7.32
C GLY A 62 5.30 -15.47 7.87
N TRP A 63 5.97 -14.55 7.16
CA TRP A 63 6.12 -13.15 7.55
C TRP A 63 5.77 -12.19 6.39
N PHE A 64 5.81 -10.88 6.67
CA PHE A 64 5.70 -9.83 5.65
C PHE A 64 6.90 -9.87 4.70
N CYS A 65 6.64 -9.81 3.39
CA CYS A 65 7.65 -9.88 2.35
C CYS A 65 7.21 -9.01 1.17
N MET A 66 7.90 -7.89 1.01
CA MET A 66 7.62 -6.90 -0.04
C MET A 66 8.95 -6.39 -0.58
N GLU A 67 9.12 -6.43 -1.90
CA GLU A 67 10.36 -6.01 -2.56
C GLU A 67 10.26 -4.69 -3.30
N ASP A 68 9.05 -4.24 -3.56
CA ASP A 68 8.77 -3.05 -4.34
C ASP A 68 7.39 -2.47 -4.00
N TYR A 69 7.06 -1.39 -4.71
CA TYR A 69 5.77 -0.74 -4.64
C TYR A 69 5.24 -0.49 -6.04
N HIS A 70 3.93 -0.71 -6.21
CA HIS A 70 3.16 -0.25 -7.35
C HIS A 70 2.32 0.99 -6.95
N VAL A 71 1.79 1.71 -7.94
CA VAL A 71 0.76 2.72 -7.70
C VAL A 71 -0.42 2.47 -8.62
N PHE A 72 -1.61 2.61 -8.06
CA PHE A 72 -2.88 2.41 -8.75
C PHE A 72 -3.61 3.74 -8.88
N SER A 73 -4.44 3.89 -9.92
CA SER A 73 -5.32 5.05 -10.01
C SER A 73 -6.69 4.72 -10.57
N SER A 74 -7.71 5.47 -10.15
CA SER A 74 -9.07 5.39 -10.67
C SER A 74 -9.70 6.77 -10.76
N ALA A 75 -10.57 6.96 -11.76
CA ALA A 75 -11.44 8.14 -11.88
C ALA A 75 -12.85 7.90 -11.32
N ASN A 76 -13.25 6.62 -11.15
CA ASN A 76 -14.62 6.23 -10.79
C ASN A 76 -14.69 5.28 -9.58
N LEU A 77 -13.54 4.97 -8.96
CA LEU A 77 -13.37 4.06 -7.83
C LEU A 77 -13.73 2.58 -8.11
N THR A 78 -14.08 2.25 -9.35
CA THR A 78 -14.43 0.88 -9.78
C THR A 78 -13.38 0.31 -10.71
N ASP A 79 -12.91 1.10 -11.69
CA ASP A 79 -11.91 0.68 -12.65
C ASP A 79 -10.55 1.21 -12.22
N TRP A 80 -9.61 0.30 -11.98
CA TRP A 80 -8.29 0.62 -11.44
C TRP A 80 -7.19 0.32 -12.47
N THR A 81 -6.32 1.30 -12.69
CA THR A 81 -5.13 1.16 -13.53
C THR A 81 -3.92 0.97 -12.63
N ASP A 82 -3.18 -0.13 -12.82
CA ASP A 82 -1.83 -0.32 -12.27
C ASP A 82 -0.81 0.41 -13.15
N HIS A 83 0.02 1.25 -12.56
CA HIS A 83 1.09 1.99 -13.25
C HIS A 83 2.46 1.32 -13.19
N GLY A 84 2.53 0.11 -12.62
CA GLY A 84 3.74 -0.68 -12.48
C GLY A 84 4.60 -0.28 -11.28
N VAL A 85 5.78 -0.91 -11.20
CA VAL A 85 6.74 -0.68 -10.11
C VAL A 85 7.25 0.76 -10.11
N ILE A 86 7.03 1.46 -8.99
CA ILE A 86 7.49 2.84 -8.78
C ILE A 86 8.79 2.95 -7.99
N VAL A 87 9.03 2.05 -7.04
CA VAL A 87 10.26 1.96 -6.23
C VAL A 87 10.51 0.49 -5.90
N THR A 88 11.76 0.02 -5.94
CA THR A 88 12.16 -1.36 -5.59
C THR A 88 13.42 -1.36 -4.71
N GLN A 89 13.48 -2.29 -3.75
CA GLN A 89 14.51 -2.36 -2.70
C GLN A 89 15.95 -2.28 -3.22
N ASN A 90 16.22 -2.90 -4.37
CA ASN A 90 17.58 -3.01 -4.92
C ASN A 90 17.98 -1.80 -5.78
N LYS A 91 17.09 -0.81 -5.96
CA LYS A 91 17.39 0.46 -6.63
C LYS A 91 17.49 1.65 -5.66
N VAL A 92 17.41 1.40 -4.35
CA VAL A 92 17.58 2.44 -3.33
C VAL A 92 18.98 2.30 -2.69
N PRO A 93 19.87 3.31 -2.81
CA PRO A 93 21.31 3.14 -2.48
C PRO A 93 21.63 2.70 -1.04
N TRP A 94 20.83 3.15 -0.08
CA TRP A 94 21.05 2.92 1.35
C TRP A 94 20.28 1.73 1.91
N VAL A 95 19.40 1.12 1.11
CA VAL A 95 18.55 0.01 1.56
C VAL A 95 19.36 -1.27 1.59
N GLN A 96 19.09 -2.12 2.58
CA GLN A 96 19.66 -3.46 2.65
C GLN A 96 19.15 -4.27 1.44
N PRO A 97 20.03 -4.73 0.53
CA PRO A 97 19.61 -5.52 -0.62
C PRO A 97 18.88 -6.78 -0.17
N ASN A 98 17.81 -7.12 -0.87
CA ASN A 98 16.96 -8.29 -0.59
C ASN A 98 16.47 -8.35 0.88
N SER A 99 16.14 -7.18 1.45
CA SER A 99 15.57 -7.10 2.81
C SER A 99 14.12 -7.57 2.88
N TYR A 100 13.39 -7.51 1.76
CA TYR A 100 11.96 -7.82 1.65
C TYR A 100 11.10 -7.07 2.67
N SER A 101 11.51 -5.85 2.99
CA SER A 101 10.94 -5.02 4.04
C SER A 101 10.47 -3.67 3.52
N MET A 102 9.94 -3.63 2.29
CA MET A 102 9.32 -2.44 1.69
C MET A 102 7.89 -2.29 2.24
N TRP A 103 7.75 -1.80 3.47
CA TRP A 103 6.49 -1.75 4.24
C TRP A 103 5.63 -0.51 3.91
N ALA A 104 4.54 -0.25 4.63
CA ALA A 104 3.51 0.71 4.24
C ALA A 104 4.04 2.07 3.77
N PRO A 105 3.69 2.53 2.55
CA PRO A 105 4.16 3.80 2.04
C PRO A 105 3.12 4.92 2.14
N ASP A 106 3.57 6.14 1.86
CA ASP A 106 2.72 7.31 1.62
C ASP A 106 3.29 8.17 0.49
N CYS A 107 2.43 8.94 -0.19
CA CYS A 107 2.82 9.92 -1.19
C CYS A 107 2.16 11.27 -0.92
N VAL A 108 2.95 12.35 -1.00
CA VAL A 108 2.46 13.73 -0.81
C VAL A 108 2.91 14.61 -1.97
N LEU A 109 1.99 15.43 -2.49
CA LEU A 109 2.29 16.50 -3.45
C LEU A 109 2.68 17.78 -2.70
N ARG A 110 3.88 18.30 -2.97
CA ARG A 110 4.32 19.59 -2.44
C ARG A 110 5.22 20.29 -3.46
N ASN A 111 5.09 21.61 -3.61
CA ASN A 111 5.96 22.40 -4.50
C ASN A 111 6.07 21.83 -5.93
N GLY A 112 4.97 21.31 -6.48
CA GLY A 112 4.93 20.73 -7.83
C GLY A 112 5.62 19.38 -7.99
N LYS A 113 6.01 18.71 -6.90
CA LYS A 113 6.63 17.37 -6.93
C LYS A 113 5.92 16.39 -6.00
N TYR A 114 6.00 15.12 -6.36
CA TYR A 114 5.48 14.01 -5.57
C TYR A 114 6.59 13.40 -4.75
N TYR A 115 6.37 13.30 -3.45
CA TYR A 115 7.30 12.74 -2.48
C TYR A 115 6.72 11.45 -1.94
N PHE A 116 7.29 10.32 -2.37
CA PHE A 116 6.94 8.98 -1.93
C PHE A 116 7.82 8.57 -0.77
N TYR A 117 7.22 8.42 0.40
CA TYR A 117 7.85 8.03 1.65
C TYR A 117 7.64 6.54 1.88
N PHE A 118 8.70 5.85 2.29
CA PHE A 118 8.66 4.41 2.48
C PHE A 118 9.60 3.96 3.61
N PRO A 119 9.12 3.12 4.54
CA PRO A 119 9.96 2.49 5.54
C PRO A 119 10.65 1.23 4.99
N THR A 120 11.93 1.06 5.32
CA THR A 120 12.64 -0.21 5.06
C THR A 120 13.92 -0.34 5.91
N THR A 121 14.53 -1.52 5.87
CA THR A 121 15.77 -1.80 6.59
C THR A 121 16.98 -1.19 5.88
N PRO A 122 17.78 -0.32 6.54
CA PRO A 122 18.99 0.22 5.95
C PRO A 122 20.13 -0.82 5.91
N ARG A 123 21.03 -0.70 4.93
CA ARG A 123 22.28 -1.49 4.90
C ARG A 123 23.26 -1.08 6.01
N ASP A 124 23.28 0.21 6.34
CA ASP A 124 24.15 0.76 7.39
C ASP A 124 23.42 0.71 8.73
N THR A 125 23.99 0.00 9.69
CA THR A 125 23.47 -0.19 11.05
C THR A 125 24.34 0.48 12.11
N SER A 126 25.33 1.29 11.73
CA SER A 126 26.22 2.04 12.63
C SER A 126 25.44 2.96 13.59
N GLN A 127 24.31 3.50 13.13
CA GLN A 127 23.41 4.34 13.90
C GLN A 127 22.34 3.54 14.68
N GLY A 128 22.51 2.21 14.78
CA GLY A 128 21.59 1.28 15.44
C GLY A 128 20.71 0.50 14.45
N LYS A 129 20.31 -0.70 14.87
CA LYS A 129 19.42 -1.59 14.10
C LYS A 129 18.00 -1.03 13.96
N GLY A 130 17.23 -1.61 13.05
CA GLY A 130 15.82 -1.29 12.83
C GLY A 130 15.57 -0.42 11.60
N PHE A 131 14.28 -0.14 11.36
CA PHE A 131 13.80 0.53 10.15
C PHE A 131 14.20 2.01 10.10
N ARG A 132 14.28 2.53 8.87
CA ARG A 132 14.42 3.94 8.53
C ARG A 132 13.42 4.29 7.44
N ILE A 133 13.09 5.57 7.34
CA ILE A 133 12.17 6.08 6.33
C ILE A 133 12.97 6.76 5.21
N GLY A 134 12.74 6.32 3.98
CA GLY A 134 13.24 6.92 2.75
C GLY A 134 12.27 7.92 2.16
N VAL A 135 12.78 8.68 1.18
CA VAL A 135 11.95 9.46 0.28
C VAL A 135 12.45 9.28 -1.15
N ALA A 136 11.52 9.07 -2.08
CA ALA A 136 11.75 9.11 -3.51
C ALA A 136 10.89 10.21 -4.13
N VAL A 137 11.39 10.87 -5.18
CA VAL A 137 10.77 12.08 -5.75
C VAL A 137 10.44 11.89 -7.22
N ALA A 138 9.26 12.35 -7.64
CA ALA A 138 8.80 12.31 -9.02
C ALA A 138 8.11 13.61 -9.45
N ASP A 139 8.01 13.84 -10.76
CA ASP A 139 7.24 14.94 -11.34
C ASP A 139 5.77 14.57 -11.63
N LYS A 140 5.41 13.28 -11.53
CA LYS A 140 4.06 12.75 -11.72
C LYS A 140 3.67 11.85 -10.54
N PRO A 141 2.37 11.70 -10.24
CA PRO A 141 1.92 10.84 -9.14
C PRO A 141 2.26 9.37 -9.39
N THR A 142 2.52 8.99 -10.63
CA THR A 142 2.83 7.63 -11.07
C THR A 142 4.33 7.37 -11.23
N GLY A 143 5.18 8.33 -10.88
CA GLY A 143 6.62 8.23 -11.08
C GLY A 143 7.10 8.66 -12.48
N PRO A 144 8.33 8.27 -12.86
CA PRO A 144 9.26 7.44 -12.10
C PRO A 144 9.73 8.15 -10.81
N PHE A 145 9.77 7.43 -9.70
CA PHE A 145 10.27 7.97 -8.44
C PHE A 145 11.77 7.72 -8.31
N VAL A 146 12.52 8.80 -8.05
CA VAL A 146 13.97 8.74 -7.86
C VAL A 146 14.28 8.76 -6.36
N PRO A 147 14.78 7.65 -5.78
CA PRO A 147 15.11 7.59 -4.36
C PRO A 147 16.25 8.54 -3.99
N LYS A 148 16.14 9.18 -2.83
CA LYS A 148 17.27 9.91 -2.25
C LYS A 148 18.38 8.93 -1.80
N PRO A 149 19.65 9.36 -1.84
CA PRO A 149 20.79 8.48 -1.56
C PRO A 149 20.92 8.06 -0.09
N ALA A 150 20.21 8.73 0.82
CA ALA A 150 20.18 8.45 2.25
C ALA A 150 18.74 8.47 2.78
N PRO A 151 18.45 7.76 3.89
CA PRO A 151 17.17 7.89 4.57
C PRO A 151 17.02 9.29 5.19
N ILE A 152 15.82 9.62 5.66
CA ILE A 152 15.54 10.88 6.35
C ILE A 152 16.33 10.92 7.67
N ALA A 153 17.16 11.94 7.82
CA ALA A 153 18.00 12.10 9.01
C ALA A 153 17.14 12.24 10.28
N GLY A 154 17.51 11.51 11.33
CA GLY A 154 16.84 11.57 12.63
C GLY A 154 15.51 10.79 12.72
N VAL A 155 14.99 10.26 11.62
CA VAL A 155 13.73 9.50 11.61
C VAL A 155 14.01 8.00 11.68
N ARG A 156 13.25 7.29 12.53
CA ARG A 156 13.40 5.85 12.80
C ARG A 156 12.04 5.19 12.90
N GLY A 157 12.03 3.87 12.71
CA GLY A 157 10.81 3.08 12.77
C GLY A 157 10.10 3.02 11.43
N ILE A 158 8.81 2.80 11.53
CA ILE A 158 7.81 2.70 10.48
C ILE A 158 6.58 3.51 10.94
N ASP A 159 5.62 3.70 10.05
CA ASP A 159 4.21 4.07 10.29
C ASP A 159 3.89 4.73 11.66
#